data_AF-T0KFN3-F1
#
_entry.id   AF-T0KFN3-F1
#
_cell.length_a   1.000
_cell.length_b   1.000
_cell.length_c   1.000
_cell.angle_alpha   90.00
_cell.angle_beta   90.00
_cell.angle_gamma   90.00
#
_symmetry.space_group_name_H-M   'P 1'
#
loop_
_entity.id
_entity.type
_entity.pdbx_description
1 polymer ?
#
loop_
_entity_poly.entity_id
_entity_poly.type
_entity_poly.pdbx_seq_one_letter_code
_entity_poly.pdbx_strand_id
1 'polypeptide(L)'
;MAGSRKRSAPEAGGRAPKKSRKNDDNGSEASDDENRGSRASGQECRGTKQPSWIAFETEMFDRVPQKCSETVATQAPRLTLEDIDRLLPETLPDNDYDQDWSRDDEAKLVKDWEEEPLQDALLDYKDKATDTVFRMCLRFYHMSPFELISEKYSLVYEGNTGRGTPPARWASGFADSLKRILVHPLWNGDINLLIMGIQYTCILNEEDRHAWRFARPSSIHPFFTVFRQVLAEWKGQNKPLEEHHEEVRKRLEARSIENTVYSAFLQSLEETVPIAEKLPGKKNATVTDDKPYPVSIRIFNYVRYALDQISYMGAPYFLPADVTVRYVLGAAPDNNPPKADLKRYMSRSLLALRRYNAKRENRVKRLGQGQGDGADPQDATTGALDNEKDATIVALRQEVGRLKSQNNEKDATIVALRQDMDQLKSLIDEMDKLLRRQE
;
A
#
# COMPACT_ATOMS: atom_id res chain seq x y z
N MET A 1 46.72 60.34 8.72
CA MET A 1 48.11 59.81 8.77
C MET A 1 48.07 58.36 8.29
N ALA A 2 48.97 58.02 7.35
CA ALA A 2 49.45 56.69 6.91
C ALA A 2 48.42 55.55 6.70
N GLY A 3 48.39 54.81 5.60
CA GLY A 3 49.30 54.70 4.47
C GLY A 3 48.80 53.60 3.53
N SER A 4 48.84 53.91 2.24
CA SER A 4 48.36 53.11 1.12
C SER A 4 49.40 52.06 0.69
N ARG A 5 48.99 50.86 0.26
CA ARG A 5 49.80 50.01 -0.63
C ARG A 5 48.94 49.35 -1.71
N LYS A 6 48.98 49.96 -2.89
CA LYS A 6 48.74 49.36 -4.21
C LYS A 6 49.89 48.42 -4.56
N ARG A 7 49.60 47.31 -5.26
CA ARG A 7 50.52 46.70 -6.22
C ARG A 7 49.77 46.33 -7.50
N SER A 8 50.50 46.55 -8.57
CA SER A 8 50.09 46.67 -9.97
C SER A 8 50.24 45.35 -10.73
N ALA A 9 49.58 45.28 -11.89
CA ALA A 9 49.60 44.22 -12.92
C ALA A 9 50.98 44.05 -13.60
N PRO A 10 51.14 43.10 -14.57
CA PRO A 10 50.80 43.44 -15.97
C PRO A 10 50.24 42.31 -16.85
N GLU A 11 49.90 42.73 -18.08
CA GLU A 11 49.19 42.13 -19.21
C GLU A 11 49.95 41.09 -20.06
N ALA A 12 49.25 40.68 -21.14
CA ALA A 12 49.63 39.94 -22.36
C ALA A 12 49.34 38.43 -22.29
N GLY A 13 48.56 37.80 -23.17
CA GLY A 13 48.13 38.14 -24.52
C GLY A 13 48.39 36.89 -25.38
N GLY A 14 47.39 36.35 -26.09
CA GLY A 14 47.65 35.18 -26.96
C GLY A 14 46.40 34.49 -27.49
N ARG A 15 46.31 34.42 -28.81
CA ARG A 15 45.20 33.92 -29.65
C ARG A 15 44.96 32.40 -29.58
N ALA A 16 43.73 32.02 -29.96
CA ALA A 16 43.27 30.67 -30.29
C ALA A 16 44.11 29.96 -31.39
N PRO A 17 44.01 28.62 -31.57
CA PRO A 17 42.92 28.06 -32.39
C PRO A 17 42.40 26.66 -32.02
N LYS A 18 41.24 26.33 -32.61
CA LYS A 18 40.64 24.99 -32.78
C LYS A 18 41.65 23.96 -33.31
N LYS A 19 41.53 22.68 -32.90
CA LYS A 19 41.72 21.52 -33.79
C LYS A 19 41.20 20.21 -33.19
N SER A 20 40.47 19.49 -34.04
CA SER A 20 40.08 18.08 -33.94
C SER A 20 41.27 17.14 -34.15
N ARG A 21 41.25 15.98 -33.49
CA ARG A 21 41.94 14.73 -33.83
C ARG A 21 41.09 13.62 -33.19
N LYS A 22 40.43 12.69 -33.88
CA LYS A 22 40.83 11.81 -35.00
C LYS A 22 42.18 11.15 -34.74
N ASN A 23 42.13 9.97 -34.12
CA ASN A 23 43.17 8.95 -34.21
C ASN A 23 42.53 7.74 -34.90
N ASP A 24 42.79 7.67 -36.19
CA ASP A 24 42.79 6.44 -36.98
C ASP A 24 44.21 5.84 -36.89
N ASP A 25 44.28 4.52 -37.06
CA ASP A 25 45.45 3.65 -37.32
C ASP A 25 46.47 3.34 -36.22
N ASN A 26 46.47 2.07 -35.79
CA ASN A 26 47.68 1.26 -35.97
C ASN A 26 47.39 -0.24 -36.05
N GLY A 27 47.74 -0.83 -37.19
CA GLY A 27 48.53 -2.06 -37.25
C GLY A 27 47.82 -3.38 -36.92
N SER A 28 47.22 -3.97 -37.95
CA SER A 28 47.05 -5.41 -38.04
C SER A 28 48.42 -6.09 -38.23
N GLU A 29 48.89 -6.80 -37.21
CA GLU A 29 49.85 -7.88 -37.40
C GLU A 29 49.24 -9.16 -36.86
N ALA A 30 49.16 -10.12 -37.78
CA ALA A 30 48.77 -11.49 -37.54
C ALA A 30 49.68 -12.11 -36.48
N SER A 31 49.08 -12.61 -35.41
CA SER A 31 49.63 -13.73 -34.66
C SER A 31 48.52 -14.75 -34.53
N ASP A 32 48.69 -15.82 -35.29
CA ASP A 32 48.02 -17.10 -35.12
C ASP A 32 48.27 -17.57 -33.68
N ASP A 33 47.25 -17.50 -32.84
CA ASP A 33 47.23 -18.24 -31.59
C ASP A 33 45.97 -19.11 -31.56
N GLU A 34 46.14 -20.31 -32.13
CA GLU A 34 45.22 -21.44 -32.08
C GLU A 34 45.03 -21.90 -30.62
N ASN A 35 44.32 -21.13 -29.79
CA ASN A 35 43.93 -21.61 -28.47
C ASN A 35 42.54 -22.24 -28.50
N ARG A 36 42.54 -23.52 -28.87
CA ARG A 36 41.62 -24.59 -28.50
C ARG A 36 40.30 -24.16 -27.87
N GLY A 37 39.26 -24.23 -28.70
CA GLY A 37 37.88 -24.23 -28.25
C GLY A 37 37.58 -25.35 -27.26
N SER A 38 37.14 -24.96 -26.07
CA SER A 38 36.00 -25.60 -25.43
C SER A 38 34.76 -24.80 -25.81
N ARG A 39 34.22 -25.10 -27.00
CA ARG A 39 32.80 -24.88 -27.25
C ARG A 39 32.09 -25.71 -26.19
N ALA A 40 31.63 -25.06 -25.11
CA ALA A 40 30.57 -25.60 -24.29
C ALA A 40 29.45 -25.94 -25.27
N SER A 41 29.35 -27.23 -25.61
CA SER A 41 28.22 -27.75 -26.35
C SER A 41 27.00 -27.27 -25.59
N GLY A 42 26.15 -26.49 -26.26
CA GLY A 42 24.87 -26.08 -25.72
C GLY A 42 24.15 -27.35 -25.34
N GLN A 43 24.27 -27.72 -24.08
CA GLN A 43 23.59 -28.85 -23.50
C GLN A 43 22.16 -28.35 -23.36
N GLU A 44 21.41 -28.42 -24.47
CA GLU A 44 19.97 -28.24 -24.49
C GLU A 44 19.45 -29.06 -23.32
N CYS A 45 18.88 -28.36 -22.33
CA CYS A 45 18.29 -29.00 -21.16
C CYS A 45 17.23 -29.97 -21.69
N ARG A 46 17.56 -31.27 -21.76
CA ARG A 46 16.71 -32.33 -22.34
C ARG A 46 15.35 -32.47 -21.65
N GLY A 47 15.10 -31.71 -20.58
CA GLY A 47 13.83 -31.62 -19.87
C GLY A 47 12.76 -30.76 -20.56
N THR A 48 13.10 -29.87 -21.51
CA THR A 48 12.11 -28.93 -22.10
C THR A 48 11.04 -29.60 -22.98
N LYS A 49 11.27 -30.85 -23.41
CA LYS A 49 10.30 -31.61 -24.23
C LYS A 49 9.44 -32.59 -23.42
N GLN A 50 9.61 -32.67 -22.10
CA GLN A 50 8.76 -33.54 -21.29
C GLN A 50 7.34 -32.96 -21.21
N PRO A 51 6.29 -33.78 -21.39
CA PRO A 51 4.90 -33.30 -21.32
C PRO A 51 4.57 -32.59 -20.00
N SER A 52 5.17 -33.02 -18.88
CA SER A 52 5.02 -32.39 -17.58
C SER A 52 5.62 -30.97 -17.53
N TRP A 53 6.77 -30.76 -18.16
CA TRP A 53 7.40 -29.44 -18.24
C TRP A 53 6.59 -28.51 -19.14
N ILE A 54 6.13 -29.00 -20.31
CA ILE A 54 5.25 -28.24 -21.20
C ILE A 54 3.95 -27.85 -20.48
N ALA A 55 3.33 -28.79 -19.75
CA ALA A 55 2.11 -28.51 -18.99
C ALA A 55 2.36 -27.47 -17.88
N PHE A 56 3.49 -27.57 -17.16
CA PHE A 56 3.89 -26.57 -16.19
C PHE A 56 4.11 -25.20 -16.84
N GLU A 57 4.83 -25.15 -17.96
CA GLU A 57 5.11 -23.92 -18.71
C GLU A 57 3.81 -23.26 -19.19
N THR A 58 2.89 -24.02 -19.78
CA THR A 58 1.57 -23.53 -20.19
C THR A 58 0.74 -23.03 -19.00
N GLU A 59 0.73 -23.75 -17.86
CA GLU A 59 -0.02 -23.27 -16.69
C GLU A 59 0.60 -21.98 -16.14
N MET A 60 1.92 -21.92 -15.97
CA MET A 60 2.61 -20.81 -15.33
C MET A 60 2.77 -19.56 -16.20
N PHE A 61 3.00 -19.70 -17.50
CA PHE A 61 3.30 -18.58 -18.38
C PHE A 61 2.13 -18.15 -19.26
N ASP A 62 1.14 -19.03 -19.51
CA ASP A 62 -0.04 -18.67 -20.29
C ASP A 62 -1.26 -18.45 -19.38
N ARG A 63 -1.60 -19.44 -18.54
CA ARG A 63 -2.85 -19.42 -17.76
C ARG A 63 -2.78 -18.53 -16.53
N VAL A 64 -1.69 -18.55 -15.77
CA VAL A 64 -1.54 -17.71 -14.57
C VAL A 64 -1.62 -16.22 -14.92
N PRO A 65 -0.91 -15.69 -15.93
CA PRO A 65 -1.05 -14.28 -16.31
C PRO A 65 -2.48 -13.91 -16.75
N GLN A 66 -3.17 -14.81 -17.47
CA GLN A 66 -4.57 -14.59 -17.85
C GLN A 66 -5.48 -14.51 -16.62
N LYS A 67 -5.41 -15.49 -15.70
CA LYS A 67 -6.17 -15.49 -14.44
C LYS A 67 -5.86 -14.27 -13.59
N CYS A 68 -4.58 -13.87 -13.51
CA CYS A 68 -4.15 -12.65 -12.83
C CYS A 68 -4.80 -11.42 -13.47
N SER A 69 -4.84 -11.36 -14.80
CA SER A 69 -5.50 -10.26 -15.53
C SER A 69 -6.99 -10.16 -15.24
N GLU A 70 -7.71 -11.28 -15.30
CA GLU A 70 -9.14 -11.36 -14.98
C GLU A 70 -9.42 -10.97 -13.53
N THR A 71 -8.58 -11.44 -12.60
CA THR A 71 -8.68 -11.11 -11.18
C THR A 71 -8.44 -9.62 -10.94
N VAL A 72 -7.38 -9.05 -11.54
CA VAL A 72 -7.05 -7.62 -11.44
C VAL A 72 -8.13 -6.76 -12.07
N ALA A 73 -8.70 -7.15 -13.20
CA ALA A 73 -9.80 -6.42 -13.83
C ALA A 73 -11.06 -6.39 -12.95
N THR A 74 -11.31 -7.47 -12.20
CA THR A 74 -12.46 -7.60 -11.31
C THR A 74 -12.26 -6.86 -9.99
N GLN A 75 -11.09 -7.02 -9.36
CA GLN A 75 -10.80 -6.46 -8.04
C GLN A 75 -10.43 -4.98 -8.08
N ALA A 76 -9.73 -4.56 -9.14
CA ALA A 76 -9.24 -3.20 -9.31
C ALA A 76 -9.60 -2.74 -10.74
N PRO A 77 -10.88 -2.39 -10.99
CA PRO A 77 -11.32 -1.95 -12.30
C PRO A 77 -10.53 -0.72 -12.76
N ARG A 78 -10.50 -0.48 -14.07
CA ARG A 78 -9.84 0.70 -14.62
C ARG A 78 -10.58 1.95 -14.13
N LEU A 79 -9.83 2.93 -13.63
CA LEU A 79 -10.39 4.23 -13.27
C LEU A 79 -10.63 5.07 -14.53
N THR A 80 -11.79 5.69 -14.59
CA THR A 80 -12.10 6.77 -15.52
C THR A 80 -11.46 8.08 -15.06
N LEU A 81 -11.42 9.10 -15.93
CA LEU A 81 -10.98 10.43 -15.52
C LEU A 81 -11.87 11.02 -14.42
N GLU A 82 -13.18 10.81 -14.52
CA GLU A 82 -14.16 11.26 -13.53
C GLU A 82 -13.92 10.60 -12.16
N ASP A 83 -13.57 9.30 -12.13
CA ASP A 83 -13.21 8.63 -10.89
C ASP A 83 -11.98 9.27 -10.25
N ILE A 84 -10.97 9.62 -11.06
CA ILE A 84 -9.73 10.24 -10.56
C ILE A 84 -10.00 11.67 -10.09
N ASP A 85 -10.81 12.44 -10.81
CA ASP A 85 -11.23 13.77 -10.39
C ASP A 85 -12.06 13.72 -9.09
N ARG A 86 -12.83 12.65 -8.88
CA ARG A 86 -13.54 12.40 -7.62
C ARG A 86 -12.60 12.04 -6.47
N LEU A 87 -11.56 11.24 -6.74
CA LEU A 87 -10.56 10.85 -5.73
C LEU A 87 -9.62 12.01 -5.38
N LEU A 88 -9.24 12.81 -6.38
CA LEU A 88 -8.31 13.94 -6.26
C LEU A 88 -8.96 15.18 -6.87
N PRO A 89 -9.95 15.77 -6.17
CA PRO A 89 -10.65 16.93 -6.68
C PRO A 89 -9.74 18.16 -6.67
N GLU A 90 -9.90 18.99 -7.70
CA GLU A 90 -9.18 20.26 -7.80
C GLU A 90 -9.64 21.24 -6.71
N THR A 91 -10.95 21.37 -6.59
CA THR A 91 -11.64 22.15 -5.57
C THR A 91 -12.44 21.22 -4.66
N LEU A 92 -12.40 21.47 -3.36
CA LEU A 92 -13.16 20.66 -2.42
C LEU A 92 -14.67 20.88 -2.62
N PRO A 93 -15.50 19.83 -2.55
CA PRO A 93 -16.95 19.97 -2.44
C PRO A 93 -17.34 20.77 -1.20
N ASP A 94 -18.48 21.44 -1.25
CA ASP A 94 -18.99 22.25 -0.12
C ASP A 94 -19.21 21.43 1.18
N ASN A 95 -19.40 20.12 1.05
CA ASN A 95 -19.60 19.21 2.18
C ASN A 95 -18.29 18.86 2.92
N ASP A 96 -17.12 19.17 2.36
CA ASP A 96 -15.82 18.83 2.96
C ASP A 96 -15.28 19.95 3.87
N TYR A 97 -15.96 21.10 3.91
CA TYR A 97 -15.70 22.17 4.87
C TYR A 97 -16.36 21.84 6.21
N ASP A 98 -15.59 21.99 7.29
CA ASP A 98 -16.00 21.63 8.64
C ASP A 98 -15.46 22.66 9.66
N GLN A 99 -15.65 22.41 10.96
CA GLN A 99 -15.19 23.32 12.02
C GLN A 99 -13.65 23.45 12.08
N ASP A 100 -12.92 22.48 11.53
CA ASP A 100 -11.45 22.46 11.48
C ASP A 100 -10.92 22.93 10.10
N TRP A 101 -11.79 23.19 9.11
CA TRP A 101 -11.43 23.61 7.75
C TRP A 101 -12.45 24.52 7.09
N SER A 102 -12.13 25.81 6.99
CA SER A 102 -12.97 26.81 6.32
C SER A 102 -12.59 27.02 4.84
N ARG A 103 -13.46 27.75 4.11
CA ARG A 103 -13.15 28.21 2.75
C ARG A 103 -11.93 29.15 2.70
N ASP A 104 -11.75 29.95 3.75
CA ASP A 104 -10.60 30.87 3.86
C ASP A 104 -9.29 30.10 4.07
N ASP A 105 -9.33 29.01 4.86
CA ASP A 105 -8.18 28.10 5.04
C ASP A 105 -7.79 27.44 3.71
N GLU A 106 -8.79 26.97 2.95
CA GLU A 106 -8.57 26.36 1.63
C GLU A 106 -7.98 27.37 0.63
N ALA A 107 -8.56 28.57 0.54
CA ALA A 107 -8.07 29.61 -0.35
C ALA A 107 -6.63 30.03 0.00
N LYS A 108 -6.33 30.13 1.30
CA LYS A 108 -4.98 30.41 1.78
C LYS A 108 -4.02 29.28 1.44
N LEU A 109 -4.39 28.02 1.68
CA LEU A 109 -3.53 26.87 1.39
C LEU A 109 -3.21 26.75 -0.10
N VAL A 110 -4.21 26.93 -0.97
CA VAL A 110 -4.02 26.89 -2.43
C VAL A 110 -3.07 27.99 -2.86
N LYS A 111 -3.27 29.22 -2.36
CA LYS A 111 -2.37 30.34 -2.64
C LYS A 111 -0.93 30.06 -2.16
N ASP A 112 -0.77 29.61 -0.92
CA ASP A 112 0.54 29.28 -0.34
C ASP A 112 1.25 28.18 -1.15
N TRP A 113 0.50 27.22 -1.71
CA TRP A 113 1.03 26.17 -2.57
C TRP A 113 1.44 26.67 -3.96
N GLU A 114 0.68 27.59 -4.56
CA GLU A 114 1.01 28.22 -5.84
C GLU A 114 2.24 29.15 -5.73
N GLU A 115 2.42 29.78 -4.57
CA GLU A 115 3.56 30.66 -4.29
C GLU A 115 4.83 29.88 -3.84
N GLU A 116 4.74 28.56 -3.64
CA GLU A 116 5.85 27.76 -3.13
C GLU A 116 6.98 27.58 -4.14
N PRO A 117 8.21 28.09 -3.86
CA PRO A 117 9.31 28.04 -4.82
C PRO A 117 9.76 26.62 -5.21
N LEU A 118 9.46 25.63 -4.37
CA LEU A 118 9.86 24.23 -4.56
C LEU A 118 8.77 23.38 -5.22
N GLN A 119 7.60 23.94 -5.53
CA GLN A 119 6.47 23.21 -6.10
C GLN A 119 6.89 22.44 -7.38
N ASP A 120 7.56 23.11 -8.30
CA ASP A 120 8.04 22.48 -9.54
C ASP A 120 9.06 21.38 -9.27
N ALA A 121 9.97 21.57 -8.31
CA ALA A 121 10.96 20.56 -7.96
C ALA A 121 10.33 19.32 -7.31
N LEU A 122 9.26 19.51 -6.54
CA LEU A 122 8.48 18.42 -5.94
C LEU A 122 7.66 17.63 -6.96
N LEU A 123 7.28 18.26 -8.07
CA LEU A 123 6.43 17.69 -9.10
C LEU A 123 7.20 17.18 -10.32
N ASP A 124 8.46 17.55 -10.52
CA ASP A 124 9.30 17.13 -11.66
C ASP A 124 9.81 15.69 -11.51
N TYR A 125 8.89 14.72 -11.45
CA TYR A 125 9.20 13.30 -11.54
C TYR A 125 9.39 12.89 -13.01
N LYS A 126 10.62 12.56 -13.39
CA LYS A 126 10.97 12.06 -14.73
C LYS A 126 11.03 10.54 -14.81
N ASP A 127 10.98 9.86 -13.66
CA ASP A 127 11.10 8.41 -13.60
C ASP A 127 9.74 7.72 -13.81
N LYS A 128 9.77 6.63 -14.58
CA LYS A 128 8.60 5.79 -14.85
C LYS A 128 8.07 5.05 -13.62
N ALA A 129 8.89 4.92 -12.58
CA ALA A 129 8.55 4.17 -11.37
C ALA A 129 7.51 4.94 -10.55
N THR A 130 7.73 6.23 -10.30
CA THR A 130 6.79 7.09 -9.56
C THR A 130 5.45 7.19 -10.29
N ASP A 131 5.48 7.36 -11.62
CA ASP A 131 4.28 7.34 -12.45
C ASP A 131 3.50 6.02 -12.30
N THR A 132 4.18 4.88 -12.42
CA THR A 132 3.56 3.56 -12.24
C THR A 132 2.99 3.38 -10.83
N VAL A 133 3.73 3.74 -9.78
CA VAL A 133 3.27 3.67 -8.39
C VAL A 133 2.05 4.54 -8.16
N PHE A 134 2.05 5.76 -8.68
CA PHE A 134 0.93 6.68 -8.52
C PHE A 134 -0.36 6.09 -9.10
N ARG A 135 -0.29 5.53 -10.31
CA ARG A 135 -1.43 4.87 -10.94
C ARG A 135 -1.87 3.60 -10.21
N MET A 136 -0.92 2.80 -9.74
CA MET A 136 -1.23 1.59 -8.97
C MET A 136 -1.93 1.94 -7.66
N CYS A 137 -1.45 2.92 -6.91
CA CYS A 137 -2.10 3.34 -5.67
C CYS A 137 -3.52 3.86 -5.92
N LEU A 138 -3.72 4.70 -6.95
CA LEU A 138 -5.06 5.16 -7.28
C LEU A 138 -5.98 4.01 -7.66
N ARG A 139 -5.52 3.10 -8.52
CA ARG A 139 -6.35 2.02 -9.05
C ARG A 139 -6.69 0.94 -8.01
N PHE A 140 -5.72 0.52 -7.21
CA PHE A 140 -5.90 -0.58 -6.26
C PHE A 140 -6.42 -0.12 -4.90
N TYR A 141 -6.09 1.12 -4.51
CA TYR A 141 -6.32 1.60 -3.14
C TYR A 141 -7.10 2.91 -3.09
N HIS A 142 -7.50 3.47 -4.24
CA HIS A 142 -8.26 4.73 -4.31
C HIS A 142 -7.59 5.87 -3.54
N MET A 143 -6.25 5.87 -3.50
CA MET A 143 -5.47 6.85 -2.76
C MET A 143 -4.19 7.19 -3.50
N SER A 144 -3.58 8.32 -3.12
CA SER A 144 -2.28 8.66 -3.66
C SER A 144 -1.14 7.94 -2.93
N PRO A 145 0.00 7.71 -3.60
CA PRO A 145 1.18 7.16 -2.91
C PRO A 145 1.76 8.14 -1.89
N PHE A 146 1.57 9.45 -2.07
CA PHE A 146 2.00 10.46 -1.10
C PHE A 146 1.18 10.38 0.19
N GLU A 147 -0.12 10.08 0.09
CA GLU A 147 -0.98 9.85 1.24
C GLU A 147 -0.62 8.54 1.94
N LEU A 148 -0.29 7.48 1.18
CA LEU A 148 0.18 6.20 1.72
C LEU A 148 1.40 6.39 2.63
N ILE A 149 2.41 7.13 2.16
CA ILE A 149 3.63 7.46 2.92
C ILE A 149 3.49 8.85 3.51
N SER A 150 2.56 9.00 4.46
CA SER A 150 2.33 10.26 5.17
C SER A 150 1.99 10.08 6.65
N GLU A 151 2.02 11.19 7.38
CA GLU A 151 1.67 11.25 8.80
C GLU A 151 0.26 10.73 9.08
N LYS A 152 -0.64 10.73 8.09
CA LYS A 152 -1.96 10.09 8.20
C LYS A 152 -1.86 8.64 8.66
N TYR A 153 -0.82 7.95 8.22
CA TYR A 153 -0.53 6.57 8.58
C TYR A 153 0.73 6.45 9.43
N SER A 154 1.15 7.53 10.10
CA SER A 154 2.41 7.55 10.87
C SER A 154 3.62 7.07 10.06
N LEU A 155 3.66 7.36 8.76
CA LEU A 155 4.78 7.05 7.86
C LEU A 155 5.33 8.34 7.26
N VAL A 156 6.62 8.43 7.01
CA VAL A 156 7.20 9.59 6.33
C VAL A 156 8.35 9.13 5.45
N TYR A 157 8.51 9.71 4.27
CA TYR A 157 9.69 9.44 3.47
C TYR A 157 10.95 9.85 4.23
N GLU A 158 11.96 8.97 4.32
CA GLU A 158 13.16 9.19 5.13
C GLU A 158 13.85 10.53 4.80
N GLY A 159 13.83 10.95 3.53
CA GLY A 159 14.36 12.24 3.07
C GLY A 159 13.68 13.48 3.69
N ASN A 160 12.53 13.32 4.35
CA ASN A 160 11.72 14.39 4.94
C ASN A 160 11.77 14.41 6.48
N THR A 161 12.64 13.61 7.11
CA THR A 161 12.61 13.39 8.58
C THR A 161 13.34 14.45 9.41
N GLY A 162 13.95 15.45 8.77
CA GLY A 162 14.68 16.53 9.43
C GLY A 162 13.81 17.76 9.71
N ARG A 163 13.86 18.29 10.95
CA ARG A 163 13.17 19.55 11.29
C ARG A 163 13.68 20.69 10.39
N GLY A 164 12.75 21.38 9.72
CA GLY A 164 13.08 22.47 8.80
C GLY A 164 13.77 22.02 7.51
N THR A 165 13.85 20.71 7.26
CA THR A 165 14.27 20.22 5.93
C THR A 165 13.09 20.43 4.99
N PRO A 166 13.29 21.11 3.85
CA PRO A 166 12.23 21.26 2.87
C PRO A 166 11.76 19.87 2.41
N PRO A 167 10.48 19.72 2.03
CA PRO A 167 10.01 18.46 1.49
C PRO A 167 10.92 18.01 0.33
N ALA A 168 11.40 16.78 0.41
CA ALA A 168 12.23 16.16 -0.60
C ALA A 168 11.37 15.29 -1.52
N ARG A 169 11.71 15.36 -2.81
CA ARG A 169 11.18 14.46 -3.82
C ARG A 169 11.64 13.03 -3.56
N TRP A 170 10.79 12.04 -3.82
CA TRP A 170 11.19 10.64 -3.71
C TRP A 170 12.33 10.31 -4.67
N ALA A 171 13.31 9.56 -4.19
CA ALA A 171 14.31 8.95 -5.06
C ALA A 171 13.63 7.92 -5.99
N SER A 172 14.09 7.80 -7.24
CA SER A 172 13.56 6.82 -8.21
C SER A 172 13.57 5.38 -7.66
N GLY A 173 14.64 5.00 -6.93
CA GLY A 173 14.72 3.69 -6.28
C GLY A 173 13.68 3.47 -5.18
N PHE A 174 13.20 4.53 -4.52
CA PHE A 174 12.13 4.46 -3.52
C PHE A 174 10.81 4.05 -4.16
N ALA A 175 10.41 4.73 -5.23
CA ALA A 175 9.22 4.37 -5.98
C ALA A 175 9.35 2.97 -6.60
N ASP A 176 10.51 2.60 -7.14
CA ASP A 176 10.70 1.26 -7.72
C ASP A 176 10.57 0.15 -6.68
N SER A 177 11.09 0.34 -5.46
CA SER A 177 10.93 -0.63 -4.38
C SER A 177 9.49 -0.71 -3.88
N LEU A 178 8.80 0.42 -3.71
CA LEU A 178 7.38 0.42 -3.33
C LEU A 178 6.51 -0.32 -4.35
N LYS A 179 6.74 -0.06 -5.65
CA LYS A 179 6.04 -0.72 -6.76
C LYS A 179 6.02 -2.25 -6.65
N ARG A 180 7.11 -2.86 -6.18
CA ARG A 180 7.27 -4.32 -6.10
C ARG A 180 6.37 -4.96 -5.05
N ILE A 181 6.04 -4.24 -3.98
CA ILE A 181 5.22 -4.77 -2.90
C ILE A 181 3.74 -4.38 -3.02
N LEU A 182 3.40 -3.32 -3.77
CA LEU A 182 2.05 -2.74 -3.78
C LEU A 182 0.92 -3.73 -4.10
N VAL A 183 1.12 -4.67 -5.02
CA VAL A 183 0.05 -5.55 -5.54
C VAL A 183 0.20 -7.00 -5.10
N HIS A 184 0.91 -7.23 -4.01
CA HIS A 184 1.10 -8.57 -3.49
C HIS A 184 -0.24 -9.18 -3.02
N PRO A 185 -0.54 -10.47 -3.31
CA PRO A 185 -1.85 -11.05 -3.00
C PRO A 185 -2.15 -11.12 -1.50
N LEU A 186 -1.12 -11.11 -0.65
CA LEU A 186 -1.26 -11.05 0.81
C LEU A 186 -2.14 -9.87 1.26
N TRP A 187 -2.07 -8.73 0.56
CA TRP A 187 -2.84 -7.54 0.91
C TRP A 187 -4.32 -7.67 0.56
N ASN A 188 -4.67 -8.51 -0.42
CA ASN A 188 -6.05 -8.70 -0.89
C ASN A 188 -6.79 -7.36 -1.16
N GLY A 189 -6.08 -6.36 -1.67
CA GLY A 189 -6.61 -5.00 -1.89
C GLY A 189 -6.83 -4.16 -0.64
N ASP A 190 -6.54 -4.67 0.56
CA ASP A 190 -6.65 -3.94 1.82
C ASP A 190 -5.38 -3.13 2.10
N ILE A 191 -5.51 -1.82 1.97
CA ILE A 191 -4.41 -0.88 2.18
C ILE A 191 -3.87 -0.89 3.61
N ASN A 192 -4.71 -1.16 4.60
CA ASN A 192 -4.30 -1.19 5.99
C ASN A 192 -3.38 -2.39 6.28
N LEU A 193 -3.47 -3.48 5.49
CA LEU A 193 -2.52 -4.60 5.58
C LEU A 193 -1.15 -4.20 5.06
N LEU A 194 -1.08 -3.50 3.92
CA LEU A 194 0.18 -2.98 3.39
C LEU A 194 0.82 -1.99 4.36
N ILE A 195 0.04 -1.03 4.88
CA ILE A 195 0.51 -0.05 5.86
C ILE A 195 1.01 -0.75 7.11
N MET A 196 0.27 -1.73 7.63
CA MET A 196 0.69 -2.53 8.78
C MET A 196 2.03 -3.22 8.51
N GLY A 197 2.20 -3.85 7.35
CA GLY A 197 3.47 -4.51 6.99
C GLY A 197 4.65 -3.53 6.97
N ILE A 198 4.44 -2.31 6.44
CA ILE A 198 5.46 -1.25 6.41
C ILE A 198 5.75 -0.76 7.84
N GLN A 199 4.72 -0.44 8.63
CA GLN A 199 4.87 0.03 10.01
C GLN A 199 5.55 -1.00 10.90
N TYR A 200 5.12 -2.27 10.84
CA TYR A 200 5.73 -3.38 11.59
C TYR A 200 7.23 -3.48 11.30
N THR A 201 7.60 -3.39 10.02
CA THR A 201 8.99 -3.39 9.58
C THR A 201 9.77 -2.20 10.12
N CYS A 202 9.19 -0.99 10.10
CA CYS A 202 9.80 0.20 10.69
C CYS A 202 10.03 0.02 12.20
N ILE A 203 9.02 -0.47 12.93
CA ILE A 203 9.09 -0.69 14.38
C ILE A 203 10.20 -1.69 14.73
N LEU A 204 10.26 -2.84 14.03
CA LEU A 204 11.34 -3.81 14.21
C LEU A 204 12.72 -3.19 13.93
N ASN A 205 12.85 -2.47 12.82
CA ASN A 205 14.12 -1.87 12.40
C ASN A 205 14.60 -0.75 13.34
N GLU A 206 13.69 -0.04 14.00
CA GLU A 206 14.02 1.02 14.97
C GLU A 206 14.07 0.52 16.42
N GLU A 207 13.74 -0.75 16.66
CA GLU A 207 13.46 -1.31 17.99
C GLU A 207 12.46 -0.44 18.77
N ASP A 208 11.43 0.06 18.09
CA ASP A 208 10.42 0.89 18.75
C ASP A 208 9.57 0.04 19.71
N ARG A 209 9.50 0.47 20.96
CA ARG A 209 8.75 -0.20 22.04
C ARG A 209 7.53 0.60 22.48
N HIS A 210 7.29 1.77 21.87
CA HIS A 210 6.11 2.56 22.20
C HIS A 210 4.82 1.84 21.79
N ALA A 211 3.69 2.30 22.35
CA ALA A 211 2.39 1.78 21.99
C ALA A 211 2.12 2.00 20.49
N TRP A 212 2.04 0.91 19.73
CA TRP A 212 1.79 1.00 18.29
C TRP A 212 0.34 1.43 18.01
N ARG A 213 0.19 2.49 17.23
CA ARG A 213 -1.08 2.95 16.64
C ARG A 213 -1.55 2.03 15.52
N PHE A 214 -2.01 0.86 15.91
CA PHE A 214 -2.43 -0.19 14.99
C PHE A 214 -3.77 0.15 14.33
N ALA A 215 -3.73 0.47 13.04
CA ALA A 215 -4.91 0.58 12.20
C ALA A 215 -5.38 -0.83 11.80
N ARG A 216 -6.54 -1.26 12.32
CA ARG A 216 -7.05 -2.61 12.05
C ARG A 216 -7.38 -2.76 10.56
N PRO A 217 -6.91 -3.84 9.91
CA PRO A 217 -7.38 -4.22 8.58
C PRO A 217 -8.90 -4.38 8.51
N SER A 218 -9.43 -4.14 7.32
CA SER A 218 -10.85 -4.33 7.01
C SER A 218 -11.26 -5.80 7.13
N SER A 219 -10.32 -6.73 6.95
CA SER A 219 -10.57 -8.15 7.12
C SER A 219 -11.05 -8.49 8.55
N ILE A 220 -12.11 -9.29 8.65
CA ILE A 220 -12.64 -9.81 9.92
C ILE A 220 -11.85 -11.07 10.31
N HIS A 221 -10.52 -11.03 10.16
CA HIS A 221 -9.69 -12.19 10.47
C HIS A 221 -9.50 -12.29 12.00
N PRO A 222 -9.69 -13.48 12.62
CA PRO A 222 -9.48 -13.66 14.07
C PRO A 222 -8.10 -13.19 14.53
N PHE A 223 -7.08 -13.39 13.70
CA PHE A 223 -5.70 -12.91 13.92
C PHE A 223 -5.66 -11.42 14.31
N PHE A 224 -6.21 -10.52 13.48
CA PHE A 224 -6.15 -9.08 13.77
C PHE A 224 -7.01 -8.67 14.98
N THR A 225 -8.06 -9.44 15.27
CA THR A 225 -8.87 -9.23 16.48
C THR A 225 -8.06 -9.53 17.74
N VAL A 226 -7.36 -10.67 17.76
CA VAL A 226 -6.48 -11.05 18.86
C VAL A 226 -5.27 -10.12 18.94
N PHE A 227 -4.70 -9.72 17.80
CA PHE A 227 -3.59 -8.78 17.73
C PHE A 227 -3.92 -7.44 18.38
N ARG A 228 -5.08 -6.86 18.03
CA ARG A 228 -5.57 -5.63 18.65
C ARG A 228 -5.80 -5.78 20.17
N GLN A 229 -6.31 -6.93 20.61
CA GLN A 229 -6.50 -7.21 22.04
C GLN A 229 -5.17 -7.21 22.80
N VAL A 230 -4.15 -7.89 22.27
CA VAL A 230 -2.83 -7.94 22.89
C VAL A 230 -2.19 -6.55 22.96
N LEU A 231 -2.24 -5.78 21.87
CA LEU A 231 -1.73 -4.40 21.87
C LEU A 231 -2.44 -3.50 22.90
N ALA A 232 -3.75 -3.64 23.06
CA ALA A 232 -4.52 -2.86 24.03
C ALA A 232 -4.17 -3.22 25.48
N GLU A 233 -4.06 -4.51 25.79
CA GLU A 233 -3.69 -5.01 27.13
C GLU A 233 -2.25 -4.66 27.52
N TRP A 234 -1.35 -4.62 26.53
CA TRP A 234 0.07 -4.36 26.75
C TRP A 234 0.46 -2.89 26.49
N LYS A 235 -0.52 -2.03 26.26
CA LYS A 235 -0.30 -0.59 26.05
C LYS A 235 0.49 0.01 27.23
N GLY A 236 1.62 0.64 26.91
CA GLY A 236 2.52 1.26 27.90
C GLY A 236 3.48 0.32 28.62
N GLN A 237 3.47 -0.99 28.33
CA GLN A 237 4.41 -1.96 28.93
C GLN A 237 5.80 -1.95 28.28
N ASN A 238 5.98 -1.20 27.18
CA ASN A 238 7.24 -1.09 26.44
C ASN A 238 7.88 -2.43 26.04
N LYS A 239 7.04 -3.41 25.69
CA LYS A 239 7.49 -4.71 25.21
C LYS A 239 7.86 -4.63 23.72
N PRO A 240 8.86 -5.40 23.27
CA PRO A 240 9.15 -5.55 21.84
C PRO A 240 7.93 -6.06 21.06
N LEU A 241 7.84 -5.70 19.78
CA LEU A 241 6.66 -6.00 18.97
C LEU A 241 6.54 -7.49 18.65
N GLU A 242 7.67 -8.17 18.49
CA GLU A 242 7.78 -9.62 18.32
C GLU A 242 7.21 -10.39 19.52
N GLU A 243 7.34 -9.87 20.75
CA GLU A 243 6.72 -10.48 21.94
C GLU A 243 5.19 -10.35 21.92
N HIS A 244 4.66 -9.22 21.41
CA HIS A 244 3.22 -9.08 21.22
C HIS A 244 2.72 -10.10 20.20
N HIS A 245 3.44 -10.27 19.09
CA HIS A 245 3.08 -11.26 18.08
C HIS A 245 3.18 -12.71 18.59
N GLU A 246 4.19 -13.05 19.38
CA GLU A 246 4.29 -14.36 20.03
C GLU A 246 3.08 -14.64 20.94
N GLU A 247 2.65 -13.65 21.73
CA GLU A 247 1.46 -13.76 22.56
C GLU A 247 0.18 -13.94 21.73
N VAL A 248 0.07 -13.25 20.59
CA VAL A 248 -1.05 -13.46 19.65
C VAL A 248 -1.08 -14.89 19.16
N ARG A 249 0.07 -15.48 18.79
CA ARG A 249 0.15 -16.88 18.36
C ARG A 249 -0.28 -17.83 19.47
N LYS A 250 0.18 -17.63 20.72
CA LYS A 250 -0.24 -18.44 21.88
C LYS A 250 -1.76 -18.40 22.09
N ARG A 251 -2.37 -17.22 21.97
CA ARG A 251 -3.84 -17.06 22.11
C ARG A 251 -4.64 -17.70 20.98
N LEU A 252 -4.11 -17.69 19.75
CA LEU A 252 -4.76 -18.35 18.61
C LEU A 252 -4.66 -19.88 18.73
N GLU A 253 -3.49 -20.39 19.14
CA GLU A 253 -3.27 -21.81 19.41
C GLU A 253 -4.17 -22.33 20.52
N ALA A 254 -4.32 -21.58 21.62
CA ALA A 254 -5.25 -21.91 22.70
C ALA A 254 -6.73 -21.96 22.26
N ARG A 255 -7.07 -21.33 21.12
CA ARG A 255 -8.39 -21.37 20.49
C ARG A 255 -8.46 -22.40 19.34
N SER A 256 -7.42 -23.21 19.16
CA SER A 256 -7.27 -24.17 18.06
C SER A 256 -7.38 -23.53 16.66
N ILE A 257 -6.92 -22.28 16.53
CA ILE A 257 -6.83 -21.59 15.24
C ILE A 257 -5.40 -21.78 14.71
N GLU A 258 -5.29 -22.35 13.51
CA GLU A 258 -4.01 -22.62 12.85
C GLU A 258 -3.20 -21.34 12.61
N ASN A 259 -1.88 -21.51 12.47
CA ASN A 259 -0.98 -20.40 12.15
C ASN A 259 -1.36 -19.79 10.80
N THR A 260 -1.73 -18.51 10.82
CA THR A 260 -2.29 -17.83 9.67
C THR A 260 -1.20 -17.34 8.73
N VAL A 261 -1.51 -17.13 7.45
CA VAL A 261 -0.54 -16.57 6.48
C VAL A 261 0.00 -15.20 6.92
N TYR A 262 -0.81 -14.40 7.64
CA TYR A 262 -0.40 -13.11 8.19
C TYR A 262 0.61 -13.26 9.33
N SER A 263 0.40 -14.25 10.21
CA SER A 263 1.33 -14.58 11.27
C SER A 263 2.65 -15.11 10.69
N ALA A 264 2.60 -15.97 9.67
CA ALA A 264 3.79 -16.42 8.94
C ALA A 264 4.56 -15.26 8.27
N PHE A 265 3.85 -14.27 7.71
CA PHE A 265 4.46 -13.06 7.17
C PHE A 265 5.18 -12.23 8.24
N LEU A 266 4.55 -11.99 9.39
CA LEU A 266 5.17 -11.23 10.49
C LEU A 266 6.37 -11.98 11.08
N GLN A 267 6.31 -13.32 11.21
CA GLN A 267 7.47 -14.14 11.59
C GLN A 267 8.61 -13.97 10.59
N SER A 268 8.31 -13.99 9.30
CA SER A 268 9.33 -13.79 8.27
C SER A 268 9.95 -12.39 8.32
N LEU A 269 9.19 -11.35 8.69
CA LEU A 269 9.72 -10.02 8.96
C LEU A 269 10.67 -10.02 10.16
N GLU A 270 10.30 -10.66 11.26
CA GLU A 270 11.13 -10.79 12.47
C GLU A 270 12.47 -11.47 12.19
N GLU A 271 12.49 -12.46 11.30
CA GLU A 271 13.71 -13.15 10.87
C GLU A 271 14.55 -12.33 9.88
N THR A 272 13.90 -11.55 9.02
CA THR A 272 14.55 -10.83 7.90
C THR A 272 15.12 -9.49 8.33
N VAL A 273 14.43 -8.77 9.23
CA VAL A 273 14.85 -7.45 9.69
C VAL A 273 15.96 -7.64 10.71
N PRO A 274 17.21 -7.23 10.41
CA PRO A 274 18.27 -7.31 11.40
C PRO A 274 17.90 -6.38 12.55
N ILE A 275 17.85 -6.94 13.76
CA ILE A 275 17.76 -6.17 14.99
C ILE A 275 18.98 -5.26 14.99
N ALA A 276 18.75 -3.96 14.81
CA ALA A 276 19.83 -3.00 14.62
C ALA A 276 20.71 -3.04 15.86
N GLU A 277 21.92 -3.64 15.77
CA GLU A 277 22.86 -3.69 16.87
C GLU A 277 22.93 -2.30 17.51
N LYS A 278 22.45 -2.22 18.75
CA LYS A 278 22.22 -0.97 19.49
C LYS A 278 23.37 -0.03 19.25
N LEU A 279 23.22 0.95 18.35
CA LEU A 279 24.25 1.94 18.12
C LEU A 279 24.46 2.63 19.48
N PRO A 280 25.62 2.43 20.13
CA PRO A 280 25.82 2.90 21.49
C PRO A 280 25.86 4.43 21.45
N GLY A 281 24.73 5.07 21.75
CA GLY A 281 24.62 6.53 21.70
C GLY A 281 23.25 7.10 21.33
N LYS A 282 22.32 6.31 20.76
CA LYS A 282 20.92 6.75 20.67
C LYS A 282 20.30 6.62 22.06
N LYS A 283 20.48 7.66 22.88
CA LYS A 283 19.73 7.83 24.13
C LYS A 283 18.24 7.65 23.80
N ASN A 284 17.55 6.79 24.55
CA ASN A 284 16.10 6.61 24.50
C ASN A 284 15.47 7.99 24.28
N ALA A 285 14.98 8.24 23.07
CA ALA A 285 14.36 9.51 22.75
C ALA A 285 13.30 9.74 23.84
N THR A 286 13.42 10.86 24.53
CA THR A 286 12.45 11.24 25.56
C THR A 286 11.05 11.14 24.98
N VAL A 287 10.14 10.59 25.79
CA VAL A 287 8.74 10.12 25.62
C VAL A 287 7.78 11.06 24.85
N THR A 288 8.28 12.11 24.21
CA THR A 288 7.48 13.09 23.48
C THR A 288 7.48 12.82 21.97
N ASP A 289 6.25 12.73 21.47
CA ASP A 289 5.79 12.96 20.10
C ASP A 289 5.82 11.74 19.19
N ASP A 290 4.64 11.16 18.91
CA ASP A 290 3.89 11.24 17.64
C ASP A 290 4.68 11.31 16.31
N LYS A 291 5.92 10.85 16.32
CA LYS A 291 6.79 10.99 15.17
C LYS A 291 6.43 9.91 14.16
N PRO A 292 6.16 10.28 12.90
CA PRO A 292 5.97 9.29 11.84
C PRO A 292 7.23 8.47 11.63
N TYR A 293 7.06 7.18 11.33
CA TYR A 293 8.14 6.26 11.04
C TYR A 293 8.82 6.60 9.71
N PRO A 294 10.15 6.76 9.69
CA PRO A 294 10.88 6.97 8.46
C PRO A 294 10.86 5.72 7.59
N VAL A 295 10.40 5.88 6.35
CA VAL A 295 10.34 4.83 5.34
C VAL A 295 11.46 5.08 4.34
N SER A 296 12.34 4.09 4.23
CA SER A 296 13.45 4.07 3.28
C SER A 296 13.29 2.92 2.28
N ILE A 297 14.16 2.90 1.26
CA ILE A 297 14.25 1.77 0.30
C ILE A 297 14.47 0.45 1.04
N ARG A 298 15.20 0.49 2.15
CA ARG A 298 15.54 -0.69 2.95
C ARG A 298 14.30 -1.35 3.55
N ILE A 299 13.36 -0.55 4.06
CA ILE A 299 12.09 -1.03 4.64
C ILE A 299 11.29 -1.82 3.60
N PHE A 300 11.13 -1.29 2.39
CA PHE A 300 10.43 -2.00 1.32
C PHE A 300 11.14 -3.29 0.89
N ASN A 301 12.47 -3.30 0.92
CA ASN A 301 13.23 -4.51 0.61
C ASN A 301 13.01 -5.59 1.68
N TYR A 302 12.96 -5.25 2.97
CA TYR A 302 12.62 -6.22 4.03
C TYR A 302 11.21 -6.76 3.87
N VAL A 303 10.23 -5.89 3.62
CA VAL A 303 8.85 -6.34 3.32
C VAL A 303 8.84 -7.29 2.14
N ARG A 304 9.51 -6.93 1.04
CA ARG A 304 9.61 -7.78 -0.15
C ARG A 304 10.22 -9.15 0.15
N TYR A 305 11.35 -9.17 0.85
CA TYR A 305 12.01 -10.43 1.19
C TYR A 305 11.13 -11.30 2.10
N ALA A 306 10.46 -10.72 3.10
CA ALA A 306 9.56 -11.47 3.95
C ALA A 306 8.37 -12.05 3.19
N LEU A 307 7.80 -11.30 2.23
CA LEU A 307 6.75 -11.81 1.34
C LEU A 307 7.20 -13.01 0.50
N ASP A 308 8.44 -12.96 0.00
CA ASP A 308 9.01 -14.02 -0.85
C ASP A 308 9.36 -15.30 -0.06
N GLN A 309 9.51 -15.20 1.27
CA GLN A 309 9.89 -16.34 2.14
C GLN A 309 8.69 -17.04 2.79
N ILE A 310 7.46 -16.50 2.67
CA ILE A 310 6.28 -17.15 3.25
C ILE A 310 6.06 -18.49 2.52
N SER A 311 6.16 -19.60 3.25
CA SER A 311 6.00 -20.95 2.70
C SER A 311 5.04 -21.82 3.52
N TYR A 312 4.34 -22.72 2.83
CA TYR A 312 3.49 -23.77 3.39
C TYR A 312 4.01 -25.13 2.93
N MET A 313 4.34 -26.00 3.88
CA MET A 313 4.84 -27.36 3.58
C MET A 313 6.03 -27.37 2.60
N GLY A 314 6.92 -26.38 2.68
CA GLY A 314 8.10 -26.24 1.82
C GLY A 314 7.82 -25.64 0.44
N ALA A 315 6.58 -25.31 0.10
CA ALA A 315 6.22 -24.56 -1.11
C ALA A 315 5.90 -23.09 -0.76
N PRO A 316 6.30 -22.11 -1.58
CA PRO A 316 5.96 -20.72 -1.32
C PRO A 316 4.42 -20.51 -1.38
N TYR A 317 3.87 -19.73 -0.45
CA TYR A 317 2.44 -19.40 -0.43
C TYR A 317 2.01 -18.57 -1.66
N PHE A 318 2.89 -17.68 -2.09
CA PHE A 318 2.66 -16.75 -3.19
C PHE A 318 3.82 -16.80 -4.17
N LEU A 319 3.58 -16.32 -5.39
CA LEU A 319 4.67 -16.04 -6.32
C LEU A 319 5.53 -14.90 -5.76
N PRO A 320 6.85 -14.90 -6.05
CA PRO A 320 7.70 -13.80 -5.63
C PRO A 320 7.11 -12.44 -6.04
N ALA A 321 7.27 -11.42 -5.19
CA ALA A 321 6.67 -10.10 -5.37
C ALA A 321 7.05 -9.48 -6.73
N ASP A 322 8.30 -9.69 -7.18
CA ASP A 322 8.79 -9.25 -8.48
C ASP A 322 8.07 -9.94 -9.66
N VAL A 323 7.66 -11.20 -9.51
CA VAL A 323 6.89 -11.94 -10.53
C VAL A 323 5.44 -11.47 -10.53
N THR A 324 4.86 -11.32 -9.33
CA THR A 324 3.50 -10.82 -9.15
C THR A 324 3.31 -9.46 -9.81
N VAL A 325 4.18 -8.48 -9.52
CA VAL A 325 4.06 -7.15 -10.11
C VAL A 325 4.23 -7.17 -11.63
N ARG A 326 5.07 -8.06 -12.18
CA ARG A 326 5.21 -8.23 -13.64
C ARG A 326 3.93 -8.76 -14.27
N TYR A 327 3.27 -9.75 -13.67
CA TYR A 327 1.99 -10.25 -14.17
C TYR A 327 0.88 -9.21 -14.05
N VAL A 328 0.78 -8.50 -12.93
CA VAL A 328 -0.21 -7.44 -12.73
C VAL A 328 -0.01 -6.29 -13.73
N LEU A 329 1.23 -5.86 -13.96
CA LEU A 329 1.54 -4.79 -14.93
C LEU A 329 1.41 -5.28 -16.38
N GLY A 330 1.78 -6.53 -16.68
CA GLY A 330 1.65 -7.12 -18.01
C GLY A 330 0.19 -7.33 -18.42
N ALA A 331 -0.67 -7.64 -17.46
CA ALA A 331 -2.12 -7.73 -17.63
C ALA A 331 -2.80 -6.38 -17.93
N ALA A 332 -2.14 -5.26 -17.62
CA ALA A 332 -2.72 -3.92 -17.69
C ALA A 332 -1.82 -2.96 -18.49
N PRO A 333 -1.75 -3.09 -19.83
CA PRO A 333 -0.93 -2.19 -20.65
C PRO A 333 -1.42 -0.73 -20.59
N ASP A 334 -2.72 -0.51 -20.42
CA ASP A 334 -3.34 0.81 -20.29
C ASP A 334 -3.44 1.21 -18.82
N ASN A 335 -2.32 1.62 -18.24
CA ASN A 335 -2.35 2.20 -16.90
C ASN A 335 -2.87 3.65 -16.99
N ASN A 336 -4.19 3.81 -16.84
CA ASN A 336 -4.85 5.08 -16.49
C ASN A 336 -4.48 5.48 -15.04
N PRO A 337 -4.34 6.77 -14.67
CA PRO A 337 -4.56 8.03 -15.43
C PRO A 337 -3.68 8.27 -16.68
N PRO A 338 -4.11 9.20 -17.57
CA PRO A 338 -3.29 9.68 -18.67
C PRO A 338 -1.97 10.28 -18.17
N LYS A 339 -0.87 9.92 -18.84
CA LYS A 339 0.47 10.43 -18.54
C LYS A 339 0.58 11.96 -18.63
N ALA A 340 -0.21 12.58 -19.51
CA ALA A 340 -0.16 14.02 -19.77
C ALA A 340 -0.57 14.87 -18.55
N ASP A 341 -1.44 14.35 -17.69
CA ASP A 341 -2.00 15.09 -16.55
C ASP A 341 -1.44 14.64 -15.18
N LEU A 342 -0.46 13.73 -15.17
CA LEU A 342 0.06 13.18 -13.93
C LEU A 342 0.59 14.25 -12.97
N LYS A 343 1.29 15.27 -13.50
CA LYS A 343 1.81 16.39 -12.71
C LYS A 343 0.67 17.14 -11.98
N ARG A 344 -0.47 17.32 -12.66
CA ARG A 344 -1.67 17.95 -12.08
C ARG A 344 -2.24 17.10 -10.95
N TYR A 345 -2.40 15.79 -11.14
CA TYR A 345 -2.91 14.91 -10.09
C TYR A 345 -1.93 14.76 -8.91
N MET A 346 -0.62 14.73 -9.16
CA MET A 346 0.38 14.77 -8.11
C MET A 346 0.28 16.06 -7.28
N SER A 347 0.08 17.21 -7.93
CA SER A 347 -0.15 18.49 -7.26
C SER A 347 -1.40 18.45 -6.38
N ARG A 348 -2.54 18.00 -6.91
CA ARG A 348 -3.79 17.84 -6.15
C ARG A 348 -3.65 16.88 -4.97
N SER A 349 -2.88 15.81 -5.14
CA SER A 349 -2.59 14.85 -4.08
C SER A 349 -1.74 15.45 -2.95
N LEU A 350 -0.70 16.21 -3.28
CA LEU A 350 0.11 16.90 -2.27
C LEU A 350 -0.72 17.96 -1.53
N LEU A 351 -1.61 18.67 -2.24
CA LEU A 351 -2.60 19.55 -1.63
C LEU A 351 -3.54 18.79 -0.68
N ALA A 352 -4.07 17.63 -1.07
CA ALA A 352 -4.90 16.79 -0.22
C ALA A 352 -4.20 16.39 1.08
N LEU A 353 -2.91 16.04 1.00
CA LEU A 353 -2.10 15.75 2.18
C LEU A 353 -1.91 16.99 3.08
N ARG A 354 -1.65 18.16 2.47
CA ARG A 354 -1.53 19.41 3.23
C ARG A 354 -2.83 19.83 3.91
N ARG A 355 -3.97 19.66 3.23
CA ARG A 355 -5.31 19.84 3.83
C ARG A 355 -5.44 18.96 5.06
N TYR A 356 -5.12 17.66 4.96
CA TYR A 356 -5.18 16.75 6.10
C TYR A 356 -4.31 17.23 7.28
N ASN A 357 -3.06 17.61 7.02
CA ASN A 357 -2.15 18.09 8.06
C ASN A 357 -2.65 19.38 8.72
N ALA A 358 -3.09 20.35 7.91
CA ALA A 358 -3.58 21.64 8.41
C ALA A 358 -4.92 21.48 9.18
N LYS A 359 -5.83 20.61 8.72
CA LYS A 359 -7.03 20.22 9.49
C LYS A 359 -6.66 19.63 10.85
N ARG A 360 -5.68 18.72 10.89
CA ARG A 360 -5.18 18.12 12.14
C ARG A 360 -4.61 19.20 13.07
N GLU A 361 -3.81 20.12 12.56
CA GLU A 361 -3.28 21.24 13.36
C GLU A 361 -4.38 22.14 13.91
N ASN A 362 -5.37 22.50 13.09
CA ASN A 362 -6.51 23.32 13.49
C ASN A 362 -7.32 22.62 14.59
N ARG A 363 -7.54 21.31 14.45
CA ARG A 363 -8.18 20.50 15.49
C ARG A 363 -7.39 20.51 16.80
N VAL A 364 -6.08 20.31 16.73
CA VAL A 364 -5.21 20.34 17.93
C VAL A 364 -5.24 21.72 18.58
N LYS A 365 -5.20 22.81 17.81
CA LYS A 365 -5.33 24.18 18.34
C LYS A 365 -6.68 24.40 19.02
N ARG A 366 -7.77 23.95 18.39
CA ARG A 366 -9.13 24.07 18.92
C ARG A 366 -9.33 23.30 20.23
N LEU A 367 -8.88 22.03 20.27
CA LEU A 367 -9.00 21.19 21.47
C LEU A 367 -8.02 21.61 22.57
N GLY A 368 -6.80 21.98 22.21
CA GLY A 368 -5.75 22.42 23.14
C GLY A 368 -6.04 23.75 23.82
N GLN A 369 -6.89 24.60 23.22
CA GLN A 369 -7.41 25.81 23.87
C GLN A 369 -8.53 25.51 24.89
N GLY A 370 -9.09 24.28 24.92
CA GLY A 370 -10.26 23.92 25.71
C GLY A 370 -9.99 23.15 27.01
N GLN A 371 -8.90 22.38 27.15
CA GLN A 371 -8.66 21.55 28.34
C GLN A 371 -7.19 21.13 28.45
N GLY A 372 -6.51 21.58 29.51
CA GLY A 372 -5.28 20.97 29.98
C GLY A 372 -5.62 19.68 30.72
N ASP A 373 -5.60 18.55 30.02
CA ASP A 373 -5.19 17.25 30.56
C ASP A 373 -5.23 16.16 29.45
N GLY A 374 -4.05 15.84 28.91
CA GLY A 374 -3.54 14.48 28.70
C GLY A 374 -4.29 13.44 27.85
N ALA A 375 -5.43 13.72 27.22
CA ALA A 375 -6.12 12.75 26.37
C ALA A 375 -5.70 12.90 24.90
N ASP A 376 -5.00 11.89 24.39
CA ASP A 376 -4.49 11.81 23.02
C ASP A 376 -5.65 11.87 21.98
N PRO A 377 -5.75 12.95 21.17
CA PRO A 377 -6.88 13.16 20.25
C PRO A 377 -7.00 12.09 19.15
N GLN A 378 -5.93 11.34 18.85
CA GLN A 378 -5.94 10.37 17.77
C GLN A 378 -6.60 9.04 18.15
N ASP A 379 -6.43 8.56 19.38
CA ASP A 379 -7.10 7.33 19.85
C ASP A 379 -8.62 7.53 19.97
N ALA A 380 -9.05 8.77 20.24
CA ALA A 380 -10.45 9.16 20.18
C ALA A 380 -10.97 9.26 18.73
N THR A 381 -10.12 9.53 17.73
CA THR A 381 -10.59 9.71 16.33
C THR A 381 -10.75 8.37 15.61
N THR A 382 -9.80 7.44 15.71
CA THR A 382 -10.00 6.05 15.24
C THR A 382 -10.96 5.31 16.15
N GLY A 383 -10.85 5.45 17.47
CA GLY A 383 -11.78 4.81 18.41
C GLY A 383 -13.23 5.29 18.29
N ALA A 384 -13.51 6.59 18.12
CA ALA A 384 -14.90 7.07 17.98
C ALA A 384 -15.49 6.82 16.60
N LEU A 385 -14.71 6.97 15.52
CA LEU A 385 -15.18 6.57 14.17
C LEU A 385 -15.32 5.06 14.06
N ASP A 386 -14.44 4.27 14.69
CA ASP A 386 -14.55 2.81 14.71
C ASP A 386 -15.70 2.38 15.64
N ASN A 387 -15.98 3.07 16.73
CA ASN A 387 -17.14 2.79 17.59
C ASN A 387 -18.48 3.17 16.91
N GLU A 388 -18.52 4.30 16.19
CA GLU A 388 -19.72 4.72 15.43
C GLU A 388 -19.94 3.81 14.21
N LYS A 389 -18.86 3.42 13.51
CA LYS A 389 -18.91 2.42 12.46
C LYS A 389 -19.24 1.04 13.02
N ASP A 390 -18.70 0.64 14.17
CA ASP A 390 -19.02 -0.64 14.81
C ASP A 390 -20.48 -0.67 15.26
N ALA A 391 -21.02 0.42 15.81
CA ALA A 391 -22.44 0.56 16.11
C ALA A 391 -23.31 0.48 14.85
N THR A 392 -22.89 1.15 13.77
CA THR A 392 -23.56 1.08 12.46
C THR A 392 -23.50 -0.33 11.87
N ILE A 393 -22.36 -1.03 11.98
CA ILE A 393 -22.18 -2.40 11.54
C ILE A 393 -23.05 -3.35 12.36
N VAL A 394 -23.16 -3.16 13.68
CA VAL A 394 -24.06 -3.94 14.54
C VAL A 394 -25.52 -3.72 14.13
N ALA A 395 -25.93 -2.48 13.89
CA ALA A 395 -27.27 -2.16 13.40
C ALA A 395 -27.55 -2.81 12.03
N LEU A 396 -26.61 -2.73 11.09
CA LEU A 396 -26.72 -3.37 9.79
C LEU A 396 -26.77 -4.91 9.89
N ARG A 397 -26.03 -5.51 10.82
CA ARG A 397 -26.10 -6.97 11.08
C ARG A 397 -27.45 -7.40 11.63
N GLN A 398 -28.02 -6.62 12.55
CA GLN A 398 -29.36 -6.85 13.06
C GLN A 398 -30.40 -6.74 11.94
N GLU A 399 -30.26 -5.75 11.07
CA GLU A 399 -31.15 -5.56 9.92
C GLU A 399 -31.04 -6.69 8.89
N VAL A 400 -29.81 -7.14 8.58
CA VAL A 400 -29.59 -8.31 7.72
C VAL A 400 -30.19 -9.58 8.35
N GLY A 401 -30.07 -9.74 9.67
CA GLY A 401 -30.71 -10.83 10.40
C GLY A 401 -32.24 -10.80 10.27
N ARG A 402 -32.84 -9.62 10.47
CA ARG A 402 -34.28 -9.38 10.31
C ARG A 402 -34.76 -9.72 8.90
N LEU A 403 -34.04 -9.25 7.88
CA LEU A 403 -34.36 -9.53 6.47
C LEU A 403 -34.23 -11.02 6.12
N LYS A 404 -33.24 -11.72 6.68
CA LYS A 404 -33.11 -13.17 6.51
C LYS A 404 -34.29 -13.94 7.11
N SER A 405 -34.71 -13.58 8.32
CA SER A 405 -35.91 -14.18 8.95
C SER A 405 -37.17 -13.94 8.11
N GLN A 406 -37.35 -12.73 7.57
CA GLN A 406 -38.47 -12.41 6.68
C GLN A 406 -38.43 -13.22 5.38
N ASN A 407 -37.24 -13.44 4.79
CA ASN A 407 -37.13 -14.29 3.61
C ASN A 407 -37.45 -15.75 3.91
N ASN A 408 -36.98 -16.29 5.05
CA ASN A 408 -37.31 -17.66 5.45
C ASN A 408 -38.82 -17.86 5.65
N GLU A 409 -39.51 -16.86 6.23
CA GLU A 409 -40.97 -16.88 6.41
C GLU A 409 -41.71 -16.84 5.06
N LYS A 410 -41.24 -16.01 4.12
CA LYS A 410 -41.76 -15.97 2.75
C LYS A 410 -41.54 -17.30 2.02
N ASP A 411 -40.36 -17.90 2.16
CA ASP A 411 -40.06 -19.21 1.57
C ASP A 411 -40.95 -20.32 2.14
N ALA A 412 -41.20 -20.31 3.46
CA ALA A 412 -42.15 -21.23 4.08
C ALA A 412 -43.59 -21.03 3.54
N THR A 413 -44.00 -19.78 3.35
CA THR A 413 -45.31 -19.44 2.76
C THR A 413 -45.41 -19.93 1.31
N ILE A 414 -44.34 -19.77 0.51
CA ILE A 414 -44.28 -20.26 -0.86
C ILE A 414 -44.40 -21.79 -0.90
N VAL A 415 -43.75 -22.51 0.01
CA VAL A 415 -43.86 -23.96 0.10
C VAL A 415 -45.29 -24.40 0.46
N ALA A 416 -45.94 -23.74 1.41
CA ALA A 416 -47.32 -24.01 1.78
C ALA A 416 -48.29 -23.79 0.60
N LEU A 417 -48.18 -22.64 -0.08
CA LEU A 417 -49.01 -22.34 -1.26
C LEU A 417 -48.82 -23.36 -2.40
N ARG A 418 -47.60 -23.88 -2.59
CA ARG A 418 -47.34 -24.95 -3.57
C ARG A 418 -48.07 -26.25 -3.19
N GLN A 419 -48.07 -26.62 -1.91
CA GLN A 419 -48.81 -27.80 -1.43
C GLN A 419 -50.31 -27.65 -1.64
N ASP A 420 -50.89 -26.48 -1.32
CA ASP A 420 -52.31 -26.21 -1.54
C ASP A 420 -52.68 -26.27 -3.03
N MET A 421 -51.82 -25.71 -3.91
CA MET A 421 -52.02 -25.81 -5.36
C MET A 421 -52.01 -27.25 -5.85
N ASP A 422 -51.14 -28.12 -5.33
CA ASP A 422 -51.10 -29.52 -5.72
C ASP A 422 -52.30 -30.32 -5.20
N GLN A 423 -52.81 -29.99 -4.01
CA GLN A 423 -54.07 -30.54 -3.51
C GLN A 423 -55.26 -30.15 -4.39
N LEU A 424 -55.35 -28.87 -4.78
CA LEU A 424 -56.41 -28.38 -5.67
C LEU A 424 -56.36 -29.07 -7.04
N LYS A 425 -55.17 -29.27 -7.61
CA LYS A 425 -55.01 -30.03 -8.86
C LYS A 425 -55.51 -31.47 -8.71
N SER A 426 -55.17 -32.13 -7.60
CA SER A 426 -55.65 -33.50 -7.32
C SER A 426 -57.18 -33.57 -7.25
N LEU A 427 -57.83 -32.57 -6.65
CA LEU A 427 -59.30 -32.50 -6.59
C LEU A 427 -59.93 -32.26 -7.95
N ILE A 428 -59.34 -31.40 -8.78
CA ILE A 428 -59.78 -31.16 -10.17
C ILE A 428 -59.70 -32.48 -10.97
N ASP A 429 -58.57 -33.19 -10.89
CA ASP A 429 -58.39 -34.48 -11.56
C ASP A 429 -59.40 -35.54 -11.11
N GLU A 430 -59.81 -35.52 -9.83
CA GLU A 430 -60.83 -36.41 -9.29
C GLU A 430 -62.23 -36.05 -9.79
N MET A 431 -62.57 -34.75 -9.82
CA MET A 431 -63.83 -34.27 -10.39
C MET A 431 -63.96 -34.61 -11.88
N ASP A 432 -62.90 -34.43 -12.66
CA ASP A 432 -62.87 -34.79 -14.07
C ASP A 432 -63.09 -36.29 -14.30
N LYS A 433 -62.51 -37.14 -13.44
CA LYS A 433 -62.76 -38.59 -13.46
C LYS A 433 -64.22 -38.94 -13.14
N LEU A 434 -64.85 -38.22 -12.21
CA LEU A 434 -66.26 -38.43 -11.86
C LEU A 434 -67.19 -37.99 -12.99
N LEU A 435 -66.92 -36.85 -13.62
CA LEU A 435 -67.67 -36.36 -14.78
C LEU A 435 -67.62 -37.36 -15.95
N ARG A 436 -66.43 -37.86 -16.28
CA ARG A 436 -66.26 -38.89 -17.33
C ARG A 436 -66.93 -40.23 -17.05
N ARG A 437 -67.36 -40.50 -15.80
CA ARG A 437 -68.14 -41.69 -15.45
C ARG A 437 -69.65 -41.49 -15.58
N GLN A 438 -70.11 -40.25 -15.69
CA GLN A 438 -71.52 -39.92 -15.87
C GLN A 438 -71.93 -39.77 -17.34
N GLU A 439 -70.98 -39.47 -18.22
CA GLU A 439 -71.08 -39.64 -19.68
C GLU A 439 -70.97 -41.11 -20.08
#